data_AF-A0A7W9PQT1-F1
#
_entry.id   AF-A0A7W9PQT1-F1
#
_cell.length_a   1.000
_cell.length_b   1.000
_cell.length_c   1.000
_cell.angle_alpha   90.00
_cell.angle_beta   90.00
_cell.angle_gamma   90.00
#
_symmetry.space_group_name_H-M   'P 1'
#
loop_
_entity.id
_entity.type
_entity.pdbx_description
1 polymer ?
#
loop_
_entity_poly.entity_id
_entity_poly.type
_entity_poly.pdbx_seq_one_letter_code
_entity_poly.pdbx_strand_id
1 'polypeptide(L)'
;MSTPPQSPPPADQPAQQPQQSAHPAVPPQPTAYPYPNPQSPPAGAFYAQPTLVGQPPVQPAPAQGQPGMPPQGQPGMAQPGNPYAQTYPYGPVPPAPPAGGGGGAGRAVLWAAVGAVVASAAWAGGVLLLGGKGDSADLRGYSAPSDMCAGADYSSFKEEYSETGSSPTHTTLKDKALDESYCSVGLKKSGSTYSDAYLTLQLDLHRKTDPGPEFTATWKNYGDSHTGYDVDPVEGIGDEAYLVTQDTTNGSSSGSRYATLAVRDGWVTYMMSYSSYLSSYDEDKDPPALTDVTGWLKADTKSTLERLKK
;
A
#
# COMPACT_ATOMS: atom_id res chain seq x y z
N MET A 1 -91.47 -29.53 35.38
CA MET A 1 -91.70 -29.04 34.01
C MET A 1 -92.07 -27.57 34.10
N SER A 2 -91.12 -26.67 33.79
CA SER A 2 -91.33 -25.21 33.69
C SER A 2 -90.26 -24.65 32.73
N THR A 3 -90.67 -23.93 31.69
CA THR A 3 -89.84 -23.03 30.85
C THR A 3 -90.20 -21.58 31.20
N PRO A 4 -89.29 -20.57 31.08
CA PRO A 4 -89.21 -19.72 29.87
C PRO A 4 -87.83 -18.98 29.70
N PRO A 5 -87.67 -17.89 28.91
CA PRO A 5 -87.91 -17.67 27.48
C PRO A 5 -86.65 -17.19 26.68
N GLN A 6 -86.84 -17.05 25.37
CA GLN A 6 -85.89 -16.70 24.29
C GLN A 6 -85.30 -15.28 24.32
N SER A 7 -84.15 -15.09 23.64
CA SER A 7 -83.53 -13.80 23.30
C SER A 7 -83.34 -13.63 21.76
N PRO A 8 -83.24 -12.39 21.23
CA PRO A 8 -83.43 -12.02 19.81
C PRO A 8 -82.15 -12.03 18.92
N PRO A 9 -82.29 -11.87 17.58
CA PRO A 9 -81.20 -11.95 16.57
C PRO A 9 -80.41 -10.62 16.36
N PRO A 10 -79.32 -10.61 15.55
CA PRO A 10 -78.18 -9.70 15.71
C PRO A 10 -78.28 -8.41 14.89
N ALA A 11 -77.50 -7.39 15.28
CA ALA A 11 -77.28 -6.16 14.52
C ALA A 11 -75.78 -5.89 14.31
N ASP A 12 -75.41 -5.89 13.03
CA ASP A 12 -74.45 -5.05 12.31
C ASP A 12 -73.16 -4.52 12.95
N GLN A 13 -72.06 -4.87 12.28
CA GLN A 13 -70.73 -4.26 12.34
C GLN A 13 -70.73 -2.82 11.82
N PRO A 14 -69.74 -2.02 12.24
CA PRO A 14 -68.93 -1.31 11.26
C PRO A 14 -67.42 -1.60 11.37
N ALA A 15 -66.78 -1.45 10.21
CA ALA A 15 -65.40 -1.82 9.88
C ALA A 15 -64.31 -1.09 10.67
N GLN A 16 -63.20 -1.80 10.87
CA GLN A 16 -61.97 -1.35 11.54
C GLN A 16 -61.22 -0.28 10.72
N GLN A 17 -60.88 0.83 11.37
CA GLN A 17 -59.73 1.67 10.99
C GLN A 17 -58.48 1.16 11.74
N PRO A 18 -57.29 1.11 11.10
CA PRO A 18 -56.08 0.73 11.80
C PRO A 18 -55.67 1.83 12.80
N GLN A 19 -55.64 1.49 14.09
CA GLN A 19 -55.02 2.32 15.11
C GLN A 19 -53.51 2.32 14.94
N GLN A 20 -52.96 3.52 14.81
CA GLN A 20 -51.53 3.82 14.81
C GLN A 20 -51.01 3.62 16.25
N SER A 21 -50.30 2.53 16.50
CA SER A 21 -49.64 2.30 17.79
C SER A 21 -48.48 3.27 17.97
N ALA A 22 -48.54 4.07 19.04
CA ALA A 22 -47.45 4.94 19.47
C ALA A 22 -46.22 4.11 19.87
N HIS A 23 -45.07 4.39 19.25
CA HIS A 23 -43.79 3.85 19.65
C HIS A 23 -43.29 4.53 20.94
N PRO A 24 -42.68 3.80 21.89
CA PRO A 24 -41.92 4.41 22.98
C PRO A 24 -40.71 5.17 22.40
N ALA A 25 -40.47 6.38 22.90
CA ALA A 25 -39.31 7.18 22.54
C ALA A 25 -38.00 6.46 22.94
N VAL A 26 -37.14 6.23 21.95
CA VAL A 26 -35.78 5.71 22.13
C VAL A 26 -34.93 6.83 22.77
N PRO A 27 -34.22 6.58 23.89
CA PRO A 27 -33.30 7.57 24.43
C PRO A 27 -32.17 7.86 23.43
N PRO A 28 -31.67 9.10 23.34
CA PRO A 28 -30.62 9.46 22.39
C PRO A 28 -29.37 8.59 22.63
N GLN A 29 -28.96 7.90 21.57
CA GLN A 29 -27.72 7.13 21.52
C GLN A 29 -26.56 8.08 21.85
N PRO A 30 -25.63 7.70 22.75
CA PRO A 30 -24.41 8.48 22.94
C PRO A 30 -23.65 8.53 21.61
N THR A 31 -23.32 9.75 21.18
CA THR A 31 -22.52 10.02 19.98
C THR A 31 -21.27 9.15 20.00
N ALA A 32 -21.13 8.31 18.98
CA ALA A 32 -19.97 7.49 18.74
C ALA A 32 -18.71 8.36 18.81
N TYR A 33 -17.79 8.00 19.71
CA TYR A 33 -16.44 8.53 19.71
C TYR A 33 -15.82 8.26 18.33
N PRO A 34 -15.10 9.21 17.72
CA PRO A 34 -14.34 8.94 16.51
C PRO A 34 -13.23 7.96 16.88
N TYR A 35 -13.44 6.67 16.59
CA TYR A 35 -12.35 5.71 16.60
C TYR A 35 -11.33 6.16 15.53
N PRO A 36 -10.04 6.29 15.89
CA PRO A 36 -9.02 6.37 14.86
C PRO A 36 -9.09 5.05 14.09
N ASN A 37 -9.48 5.13 12.82
CA ASN A 37 -9.44 4.03 11.88
C ASN A 37 -7.98 3.52 11.86
N PRO A 38 -7.65 2.31 12.33
CA PRO A 38 -6.36 1.72 12.02
C PRO A 38 -6.44 1.40 10.54
N GLN A 39 -5.82 2.23 9.71
CA GLN A 39 -5.65 1.88 8.31
C GLN A 39 -4.79 0.62 8.30
N SER A 40 -5.41 -0.54 8.07
CA SER A 40 -4.71 -1.62 7.38
C SER A 40 -4.04 -0.97 6.16
N PRO A 41 -2.74 -1.20 5.92
CA PRO A 41 -2.15 -0.74 4.67
C PRO A 41 -3.03 -1.25 3.53
N PRO A 42 -3.42 -0.40 2.57
CA PRO A 42 -4.32 -0.82 1.50
C PRO A 42 -3.75 -2.04 0.81
N ALA A 43 -4.58 -3.06 0.63
CA ALA A 43 -4.27 -4.20 -0.22
C ALA A 43 -3.92 -3.69 -1.63
N GLY A 44 -2.70 -3.99 -2.10
CA GLY A 44 -2.31 -3.77 -3.50
C GLY A 44 -1.60 -2.45 -3.83
N ALA A 45 -0.99 -1.75 -2.86
CA ALA A 45 -0.15 -0.58 -3.16
C ALA A 45 1.21 -0.64 -2.44
N PHE A 46 1.96 -1.73 -2.63
CA PHE A 46 3.36 -1.82 -2.15
C PHE A 46 4.35 -1.12 -3.08
N TYR A 47 3.95 -0.78 -4.30
CA TYR A 47 4.65 0.19 -5.13
C TYR A 47 4.16 1.59 -4.75
N ALA A 48 4.78 2.17 -3.71
CA ALA A 48 4.61 3.60 -3.46
C ALA A 48 4.99 4.36 -4.74
N GLN A 49 4.06 5.15 -5.27
CA GLN A 49 4.46 6.20 -6.21
C GLN A 49 5.54 7.04 -5.53
N PRO A 50 6.66 7.37 -6.22
CA PRO A 50 7.68 8.21 -5.64
C PRO A 50 7.03 9.55 -5.28
N THR A 51 6.89 9.80 -3.98
CA THR A 51 6.46 11.09 -3.48
C THR A 51 7.62 12.03 -3.75
N LEU A 52 7.49 12.85 -4.79
CA LEU A 52 8.41 13.94 -5.09
C LEU A 52 8.55 14.81 -3.85
N VAL A 53 9.70 14.70 -3.19
CA VAL A 53 10.09 15.57 -2.09
C VAL A 53 10.23 16.99 -2.65
N GLY A 54 9.32 17.90 -2.28
CA GLY A 54 9.47 19.34 -2.59
C GLY A 54 8.22 20.14 -3.01
N GLN A 55 7.01 19.82 -2.53
CA GLN A 55 5.90 20.77 -2.68
C GLN A 55 5.86 21.76 -1.49
N PRO A 56 5.89 23.08 -1.71
CA PRO A 56 5.65 24.06 -0.67
C PRO A 56 4.18 24.02 -0.20
N PRO A 57 3.89 24.44 1.05
CA PRO A 57 2.56 24.31 1.62
C PRO A 57 1.52 25.07 0.79
N VAL A 58 0.42 24.39 0.48
CA VAL A 58 -0.75 24.96 -0.17
C VAL A 58 -1.34 26.01 0.78
N GLN A 59 -1.29 27.28 0.37
CA GLN A 59 -1.94 28.37 1.10
C GLN A 59 -3.47 28.16 1.08
N PRO A 60 -4.19 28.44 2.18
CA PRO A 60 -5.65 28.39 2.18
C PRO A 60 -6.21 29.42 1.20
N ALA A 61 -7.21 29.02 0.42
CA ALA A 61 -7.95 29.90 -0.47
C ALA A 61 -8.62 31.05 0.31
N PRO A 62 -8.64 32.30 -0.20
CA PRO A 62 -9.30 33.39 0.50
C PRO A 62 -10.82 33.28 0.40
N ALA A 63 -11.47 33.52 1.53
CA ALA A 63 -12.92 33.64 1.65
C ALA A 63 -13.45 34.82 0.82
N GLN A 64 -14.57 34.60 0.11
CA GLN A 64 -15.28 35.63 -0.64
C GLN A 64 -15.94 36.62 0.33
N GLY A 65 -15.41 37.84 0.41
CA GLY A 65 -15.96 38.96 1.18
C GLY A 65 -16.88 39.87 0.36
N GLN A 66 -17.95 40.34 0.99
CA GLN A 66 -18.98 41.25 0.48
C GLN A 66 -18.44 42.62 0.03
N PRO A 67 -19.13 43.33 -0.90
CA PRO A 67 -18.69 44.63 -1.40
C PRO A 67 -19.15 45.78 -0.49
N GLY A 68 -18.18 46.58 0.00
CA GLY A 68 -18.45 47.93 0.49
C GLY A 68 -17.62 48.37 1.69
N MET A 69 -16.37 48.78 1.46
CA MET A 69 -15.65 49.78 2.30
C MET A 69 -14.36 50.22 1.57
N PRO A 70 -13.95 51.50 1.67
CA PRO A 70 -12.72 52.00 1.05
C PRO A 70 -11.48 51.61 1.89
N PRO A 71 -10.34 51.24 1.27
CA PRO A 71 -9.16 50.86 2.02
C PRO A 71 -8.40 52.09 2.55
N GLN A 72 -8.19 52.12 3.87
CA GLN A 72 -7.17 52.95 4.50
C GLN A 72 -5.82 52.25 4.36
N GLY A 73 -4.81 53.01 3.91
CA GLY A 73 -3.46 52.50 3.70
C GLY A 73 -2.77 52.07 4.99
N GLN A 74 -2.05 50.95 4.93
CA GLN A 74 -1.06 50.55 5.93
C GLN A 74 0.33 50.39 5.30
N PRO A 75 1.41 50.62 6.08
CA PRO A 75 2.77 50.75 5.59
C PRO A 75 3.41 49.39 5.29
N GLY A 76 4.21 49.34 4.23
CA GLY A 76 4.85 48.13 3.72
C GLY A 76 5.70 47.39 4.75
N MET A 77 5.39 46.12 4.94
CA MET A 77 6.32 45.14 5.51
C MET A 77 7.07 44.46 4.36
N ALA A 78 8.39 44.46 4.46
CA ALA A 78 9.30 43.81 3.52
C ALA A 78 9.05 42.30 3.47
N GLN A 79 8.92 41.74 2.27
CA GLN A 79 8.91 40.30 2.06
C GLN A 79 10.29 39.69 2.38
N PRO A 80 10.35 38.48 2.98
CA PRO A 80 11.57 37.70 3.06
C PRO A 80 12.03 37.28 1.66
N GLY A 81 13.29 37.57 1.35
CA GLY A 81 13.91 37.27 0.07
C GLY A 81 13.94 35.78 -0.26
N ASN A 82 13.73 35.48 -1.54
CA ASN A 82 13.78 34.16 -2.14
C ASN A 82 15.17 33.50 -1.96
N PRO A 83 15.30 32.34 -1.29
CA PRO A 83 16.60 31.72 -0.99
C PRO A 83 17.32 31.12 -2.20
N TYR A 84 16.72 31.16 -3.40
CA TYR A 84 17.36 30.74 -4.66
C TYR A 84 18.09 31.86 -5.40
N ALA A 85 18.10 33.09 -4.88
CA ALA A 85 18.92 34.17 -5.41
C ALA A 85 20.35 34.13 -4.83
N GLN A 86 21.06 33.03 -5.06
CA GLN A 86 22.52 33.00 -4.84
C GLN A 86 23.19 33.61 -6.06
N THR A 87 23.43 34.92 -6.02
CA THR A 87 24.35 35.58 -6.95
C THR A 87 25.77 35.17 -6.60
N TYR A 88 26.28 34.17 -7.33
CA TYR A 88 27.71 33.89 -7.34
C TYR A 88 28.45 35.10 -7.91
N PRO A 89 29.48 35.65 -7.24
CA PRO A 89 30.36 36.60 -7.88
C PRO A 89 31.07 35.87 -9.03
N TYR A 90 30.75 36.28 -10.26
CA TYR A 90 31.44 35.83 -11.45
C TYR A 90 32.96 35.98 -11.23
N GLY A 91 33.67 34.86 -11.24
CA GLY A 91 35.12 34.87 -11.40
C GLY A 91 35.51 35.57 -12.71
N PRO A 92 36.78 35.97 -12.85
CA PRO A 92 37.24 36.75 -14.01
C PRO A 92 36.82 36.07 -15.31
N VAL A 93 36.00 36.79 -16.07
CA VAL A 93 35.57 36.43 -17.42
C VAL A 93 36.81 36.11 -18.27
N PRO A 94 36.86 34.95 -18.95
CA PRO A 94 37.93 34.70 -19.91
C PRO A 94 37.88 35.77 -20.99
N PRO A 95 39.03 36.27 -21.47
CA PRO A 95 39.07 37.36 -22.44
C PRO A 95 38.28 36.98 -23.68
N ALA A 96 37.39 37.89 -24.09
CA ALA A 96 36.68 37.76 -25.36
C ALA A 96 37.70 37.60 -26.49
N PRO A 97 37.49 36.64 -27.42
CA PRO A 97 38.39 36.48 -28.54
C PRO A 97 38.41 37.79 -29.36
N PRO A 98 39.57 38.16 -29.92
CA PRO A 98 39.70 39.41 -30.64
C PRO A 98 38.72 39.43 -31.82
N ALA A 99 38.05 40.57 -31.98
CA ALA A 99 37.25 40.88 -33.15
C ALA A 99 38.20 41.05 -34.36
N GLY A 100 38.66 39.92 -34.90
CA GLY A 100 39.38 39.83 -36.16
C GLY A 100 38.39 39.83 -37.31
N GLY A 101 38.54 40.80 -38.22
CA GLY A 101 37.62 41.06 -39.33
C GLY A 101 37.42 39.91 -40.32
N GLY A 102 36.31 40.00 -41.05
CA GLY A 102 36.13 39.47 -42.39
C GLY A 102 36.13 37.94 -42.56
N GLY A 103 34.94 37.35 -42.70
CA GLY A 103 34.75 36.11 -43.47
C GLY A 103 34.70 34.76 -42.72
N GLY A 104 34.90 34.72 -41.40
CA GLY A 104 35.02 33.45 -40.65
C GLY A 104 33.80 33.00 -39.81
N ALA A 105 32.85 33.88 -39.53
CA ALA A 105 31.76 33.62 -38.58
C ALA A 105 30.88 32.41 -38.98
N GLY A 106 30.59 32.26 -40.29
CA GLY A 106 29.84 31.11 -40.79
C GLY A 106 30.55 29.78 -40.57
N ARG A 107 31.89 29.76 -40.63
CA ARG A 107 32.68 28.55 -40.37
C ARG A 107 32.72 28.19 -38.89
N ALA A 108 32.84 29.17 -38.00
CA ALA A 108 32.80 28.94 -36.56
C ALA A 108 31.43 28.40 -36.10
N VAL A 109 30.33 28.96 -36.63
CA VAL A 109 28.97 28.49 -36.36
C VAL A 109 28.76 27.06 -36.91
N LEU A 110 29.29 26.75 -38.09
CA LEU A 110 29.27 25.39 -38.66
C LEU A 110 29.99 24.38 -37.77
N TRP A 111 31.18 24.72 -37.26
CA TRP A 111 31.92 23.83 -36.36
C TRP A 111 31.20 23.61 -35.02
N ALA A 112 30.55 24.64 -34.48
CA ALA A 112 29.73 24.49 -33.28
C ALA A 112 28.51 23.58 -33.51
N ALA A 113 27.84 23.72 -34.66
CA ALA A 113 26.71 22.85 -35.02
C ALA A 113 27.14 21.39 -35.20
N VAL A 114 28.28 21.15 -35.86
CA VAL A 114 28.86 19.81 -36.01
C VAL A 114 29.21 19.23 -34.64
N GLY A 115 29.84 20.01 -33.75
CA GLY A 115 30.15 19.59 -32.39
C GLY A 115 28.90 19.20 -31.59
N ALA A 116 27.83 20.00 -31.69
CA ALA A 116 26.56 19.71 -31.05
C ALA A 116 25.91 18.41 -31.58
N VAL A 117 25.96 18.17 -32.89
CA VAL A 117 25.43 16.94 -33.51
C VAL A 117 26.24 15.72 -33.08
N VAL A 118 27.57 15.80 -33.08
CA VAL A 118 28.44 14.70 -32.65
C VAL A 118 28.24 14.39 -31.17
N ALA A 119 28.18 15.42 -30.32
CA ALA A 119 27.90 15.24 -28.90
C ALA A 119 26.50 14.62 -28.68
N SER A 120 25.48 15.06 -29.41
CA SER A 120 24.12 14.50 -29.33
C SER A 120 24.07 13.05 -29.81
N ALA A 121 24.80 12.71 -30.88
CA ALA A 121 24.90 11.34 -31.38
C ALA A 121 25.67 10.44 -30.41
N ALA A 122 26.71 10.94 -29.75
CA ALA A 122 27.46 10.21 -28.74
C ALA A 122 26.61 9.96 -27.48
N TRP A 123 25.83 10.96 -27.04
CA TRP A 123 24.86 10.79 -25.95
C TRP A 123 23.74 9.82 -26.33
N ALA A 124 23.14 9.95 -27.50
CA ALA A 124 22.11 9.04 -27.97
C ALA A 124 22.65 7.61 -28.13
N GLY A 125 23.85 7.45 -28.69
CA GLY A 125 24.53 6.16 -28.79
C GLY A 125 24.85 5.56 -27.42
N GLY A 126 25.31 6.38 -26.48
CA GLY A 126 25.54 5.97 -25.09
C GLY A 126 24.26 5.50 -24.39
N VAL A 127 23.18 6.27 -24.50
CA VAL A 127 21.87 5.91 -23.91
C VAL A 127 21.30 4.63 -24.53
N LEU A 128 21.44 4.44 -25.84
CA LEU A 128 20.93 3.24 -26.51
C LEU A 128 21.79 1.99 -26.23
N LEU A 129 23.11 2.15 -26.07
CA LEU A 129 24.02 1.04 -25.73
C LEU A 129 23.92 0.64 -24.25
N LEU A 130 23.71 1.61 -23.34
CA LEU A 130 23.60 1.37 -21.91
C LEU A 130 22.16 1.06 -21.46
N GLY A 131 21.15 1.52 -22.19
CA GLY A 131 19.73 1.33 -21.84
C GLY A 131 18.98 0.31 -22.69
N GLY A 132 19.57 -0.25 -23.76
CA GLY A 132 18.85 -1.00 -24.79
C GLY A 132 18.95 -2.53 -24.75
N LYS A 133 19.88 -3.10 -23.98
CA LYS A 133 19.99 -4.55 -23.78
C LYS A 133 19.60 -4.87 -22.34
N GLY A 134 18.30 -4.90 -22.09
CA GLY A 134 17.80 -5.57 -20.89
C GLY A 134 18.22 -7.03 -20.96
N ASP A 135 18.89 -7.52 -19.92
CA ASP A 135 19.08 -8.96 -19.74
C ASP A 135 17.72 -9.66 -19.87
N SER A 136 17.70 -10.83 -20.49
CA SER A 136 16.49 -11.66 -20.49
C SER A 136 16.07 -11.89 -19.04
N ALA A 137 14.83 -11.52 -18.69
CA ALA A 137 14.35 -11.59 -17.31
C ALA A 137 14.68 -12.93 -16.65
N ASP A 138 15.32 -12.90 -15.48
CA ASP A 138 15.66 -14.09 -14.70
C ASP A 138 14.44 -14.56 -13.92
N LEU A 139 13.48 -15.18 -14.63
CA LEU A 139 12.24 -15.66 -14.02
C LEU A 139 12.40 -16.98 -13.26
N ARG A 140 13.57 -17.62 -13.28
CA ARG A 140 13.89 -18.88 -12.56
C ARG A 140 12.84 -20.00 -12.65
N GLY A 141 12.14 -20.07 -13.79
CA GLY A 141 11.08 -21.06 -14.01
C GLY A 141 9.77 -20.78 -13.27
N TYR A 142 9.65 -19.66 -12.56
CA TYR A 142 8.42 -19.30 -11.85
C TYR A 142 7.28 -18.95 -12.80
N SER A 143 6.07 -19.16 -12.30
CA SER A 143 4.86 -18.63 -12.90
C SER A 143 3.94 -18.05 -11.85
N ALA A 144 3.33 -16.90 -12.15
CA ALA A 144 2.27 -16.34 -11.32
C ALA A 144 0.95 -17.08 -11.59
N PRO A 145 0.39 -17.81 -10.60
CA PRO A 145 -0.86 -18.55 -10.78
C PRO A 145 -2.02 -17.57 -10.97
N SER A 146 -3.11 -18.00 -11.60
CA SER A 146 -4.33 -17.17 -11.70
C SER A 146 -5.08 -17.06 -10.37
N ASP A 147 -4.84 -18.03 -9.47
CA ASP A 147 -5.41 -18.08 -8.13
C ASP A 147 -4.29 -18.41 -7.13
N MET A 148 -3.80 -17.39 -6.43
CA MET A 148 -2.77 -17.54 -5.40
C MET A 148 -3.31 -18.29 -4.17
N CYS A 149 -4.60 -18.19 -3.85
CA CYS A 149 -5.17 -18.86 -2.68
C CYS A 149 -5.18 -20.39 -2.84
N ALA A 150 -5.30 -20.89 -4.08
CA ALA A 150 -5.13 -22.31 -4.40
C ALA A 150 -3.66 -22.69 -4.69
N GLY A 151 -2.90 -21.76 -5.26
CA GLY A 151 -1.51 -21.97 -5.68
C GLY A 151 -0.51 -22.01 -4.52
N ALA A 152 -0.76 -21.25 -3.46
CA ALA A 152 0.13 -21.17 -2.31
C ALA A 152 -0.03 -22.35 -1.35
N ASP A 153 1.02 -22.58 -0.57
CA ASP A 153 0.97 -23.35 0.66
C ASP A 153 0.84 -22.39 1.84
N TYR A 154 -0.06 -22.68 2.75
CA TYR A 154 -0.19 -22.05 4.06
C TYR A 154 -0.65 -23.09 5.09
N SER A 155 -0.23 -24.34 4.89
CA SER A 155 -0.67 -25.48 5.68
C SER A 155 -0.16 -25.44 7.11
N SER A 156 0.99 -24.79 7.38
CA SER A 156 1.52 -24.63 8.74
C SER A 156 0.56 -23.82 9.63
N PHE A 157 -0.23 -22.92 9.06
CA PHE A 157 -1.26 -22.17 9.79
C PHE A 157 -2.48 -23.01 10.17
N LYS A 158 -2.71 -24.17 9.53
CA LYS A 158 -3.96 -24.95 9.71
C LYS A 158 -4.05 -25.70 11.03
N GLU A 159 -2.91 -25.93 11.70
CA GLU A 159 -2.90 -26.54 13.03
C GLU A 159 -3.56 -25.62 14.07
N GLU A 160 -3.28 -24.32 13.97
CA GLU A 160 -3.89 -23.30 14.83
C GLU A 160 -5.25 -22.84 14.29
N TYR A 161 -5.33 -22.58 12.99
CA TYR A 161 -6.51 -22.06 12.31
C TYR A 161 -7.11 -23.15 11.43
N SER A 162 -7.85 -24.07 12.06
CA SER A 162 -8.46 -25.22 11.39
C SER A 162 -9.50 -24.85 10.33
N GLU A 163 -10.01 -23.62 10.39
CA GLU A 163 -11.00 -23.09 9.45
C GLU A 163 -10.42 -21.91 8.67
N THR A 164 -10.93 -21.71 7.45
CA THR A 164 -10.69 -20.48 6.68
C THR A 164 -11.97 -19.65 6.65
N GLY A 165 -11.82 -18.34 6.57
CA GLY A 165 -12.94 -17.43 6.37
C GLY A 165 -13.70 -17.78 5.09
N SER A 166 -15.01 -17.53 5.09
CA SER A 166 -15.95 -18.03 4.08
C SER A 166 -15.71 -17.52 2.65
N SER A 167 -14.78 -16.58 2.44
CA SER A 167 -14.53 -15.96 1.14
C SER A 167 -13.10 -15.40 1.03
N PRO A 168 -12.09 -16.24 0.73
CA PRO A 168 -10.77 -15.75 0.31
C PRO A 168 -10.92 -14.85 -0.92
N THR A 169 -10.21 -13.73 -0.93
CA THR A 169 -10.16 -12.82 -2.08
C THR A 169 -8.88 -13.07 -2.85
N HIS A 170 -8.96 -13.20 -4.17
CA HIS A 170 -7.79 -13.30 -5.03
C HIS A 170 -7.93 -12.35 -6.22
N THR A 171 -6.80 -11.88 -6.72
CA THR A 171 -6.70 -11.09 -7.95
C THR A 171 -5.49 -11.54 -8.75
N THR A 172 -5.53 -11.32 -10.06
CA THR A 172 -4.40 -11.57 -10.94
C THR A 172 -4.26 -10.44 -11.95
N LEU A 173 -3.02 -10.07 -12.25
CA LEU A 173 -2.65 -9.19 -13.34
C LEU A 173 -1.78 -9.95 -14.32
N LYS A 174 -2.05 -9.80 -15.61
CA LYS A 174 -1.18 -10.28 -16.68
C LYS A 174 -0.83 -9.12 -17.59
N ASP A 175 0.44 -8.74 -17.59
CA ASP A 175 0.99 -7.72 -18.49
C ASP A 175 2.35 -8.18 -19.04
N LYS A 176 2.75 -7.59 -20.17
CA LYS A 176 4.06 -7.82 -20.78
C LYS A 176 5.24 -7.45 -19.87
N ALA A 177 5.03 -6.59 -18.88
CA ALA A 177 6.05 -6.12 -17.94
C ALA A 177 5.99 -6.85 -16.59
N LEU A 178 4.80 -7.28 -16.16
CA LEU A 178 4.55 -7.80 -14.82
C LEU A 178 3.38 -8.79 -14.86
N ASP A 179 3.57 -9.97 -14.28
CA ASP A 179 2.43 -10.77 -13.85
C ASP A 179 2.31 -10.68 -12.32
N GLU A 180 1.12 -10.38 -11.82
CA GLU A 180 0.83 -10.37 -10.38
C GLU A 180 -0.18 -11.47 -10.06
N SER A 181 -0.03 -12.06 -8.88
CA SER A 181 -0.99 -12.97 -8.30
C SER A 181 -1.09 -12.73 -6.81
N TYR A 182 -2.31 -12.50 -6.34
CA TYR A 182 -2.60 -12.05 -4.99
C TYR A 182 -3.65 -12.93 -4.33
N CYS A 183 -3.50 -13.16 -3.03
CA CYS A 183 -4.48 -13.80 -2.17
C CYS A 183 -4.60 -13.06 -0.84
N SER A 184 -5.82 -12.94 -0.33
CA SER A 184 -6.12 -12.54 1.03
C SER A 184 -7.12 -13.51 1.63
N VAL A 185 -6.75 -14.16 2.72
CA VAL A 185 -7.58 -15.16 3.41
C VAL A 185 -7.67 -14.82 4.88
N GLY A 186 -8.89 -14.90 5.42
CA GLY A 186 -9.11 -14.89 6.86
C GLY A 186 -8.84 -16.27 7.44
N LEU A 187 -8.16 -16.32 8.57
CA LEU A 187 -7.86 -17.54 9.31
C LEU A 187 -8.77 -17.62 10.54
N LYS A 188 -9.31 -18.80 10.81
CA LYS A 188 -10.29 -19.03 11.88
C LYS A 188 -9.88 -20.21 12.76
N LYS A 189 -9.96 -20.02 14.07
CA LYS A 189 -9.99 -21.10 15.04
C LYS A 189 -11.36 -21.78 15.00
N SER A 190 -11.40 -23.02 15.47
CA SER A 190 -12.64 -23.80 15.54
C SER A 190 -13.69 -23.08 16.40
N GLY A 191 -14.89 -22.88 15.84
CA GLY A 191 -16.00 -22.22 16.54
C GLY A 191 -16.00 -20.68 16.46
N SER A 192 -14.97 -20.05 15.91
CA SER A 192 -14.97 -18.60 15.70
C SER A 192 -16.03 -18.18 14.69
N THR A 193 -16.69 -17.04 14.94
CA THR A 193 -17.65 -16.46 13.98
C THR A 193 -16.94 -15.57 12.96
N TYR A 194 -15.90 -14.85 13.41
CA TYR A 194 -15.08 -13.96 12.60
C TYR A 194 -13.68 -14.57 12.39
N SER A 195 -12.88 -13.94 11.53
CA SER A 195 -11.47 -14.31 11.38
C SER A 195 -10.67 -13.84 12.58
N ASP A 196 -9.90 -14.75 13.17
CA ASP A 196 -8.99 -14.48 14.30
C ASP A 196 -7.66 -13.90 13.81
N ALA A 197 -7.30 -14.19 12.56
CA ALA A 197 -6.15 -13.62 11.89
C ALA A 197 -6.38 -13.49 10.38
N TYR A 198 -5.45 -12.84 9.70
CA TYR A 198 -5.46 -12.66 8.25
C TYR A 198 -4.10 -13.02 7.67
N LEU A 199 -4.13 -13.69 6.52
CA LEU A 199 -2.96 -14.00 5.72
C LEU A 199 -3.11 -13.35 4.34
N THR A 200 -2.10 -12.60 3.93
CA THR A 200 -1.99 -12.00 2.61
C THR A 200 -0.77 -12.55 1.91
N LEU A 201 -0.94 -12.97 0.65
CA LEU A 201 0.11 -13.53 -0.18
C LEU A 201 0.14 -12.78 -1.51
N GLN A 202 1.34 -12.43 -1.96
CA GLN A 202 1.53 -11.76 -3.24
C GLN A 202 2.76 -12.32 -3.94
N LEU A 203 2.65 -12.59 -5.24
CA LEU A 203 3.77 -12.89 -6.11
C LEU A 203 3.76 -11.93 -7.29
N ASP A 204 4.90 -11.30 -7.51
CA ASP A 204 5.15 -10.44 -8.64
C ASP A 204 6.27 -11.03 -9.49
N LEU A 205 5.94 -11.31 -10.74
CA LEU A 205 6.85 -11.87 -11.74
C LEU A 205 7.27 -10.75 -12.69
N HIS A 206 8.42 -10.13 -12.44
CA HIS A 206 8.91 -8.99 -13.21
C HIS A 206 9.53 -9.49 -14.51
N ARG A 207 8.92 -9.13 -15.65
CA ARG A 207 9.34 -9.60 -16.98
C ARG A 207 10.23 -8.62 -17.74
N LYS A 208 10.37 -7.38 -17.25
CA LYS A 208 11.07 -6.29 -17.94
C LYS A 208 12.04 -5.48 -17.11
N THR A 209 11.91 -5.53 -15.78
CA THR A 209 12.75 -4.75 -14.87
C THR A 209 13.22 -5.65 -13.75
N ASP A 210 14.51 -5.55 -13.39
CA ASP A 210 15.06 -6.22 -12.22
C ASP A 210 14.50 -5.56 -10.94
N PRO A 211 13.76 -6.29 -10.09
CA PRO A 211 13.25 -5.74 -8.84
C PRO A 211 14.33 -5.62 -7.74
N GLY A 212 15.53 -6.19 -7.93
CA GLY A 212 16.57 -6.33 -6.91
C GLY A 212 16.90 -5.06 -6.14
N PRO A 213 17.36 -3.99 -6.81
CA PRO A 213 17.75 -2.77 -6.12
C PRO A 213 16.62 -2.14 -5.28
N GLU A 214 15.39 -2.14 -5.81
CA GLU A 214 14.23 -1.59 -5.11
C GLU A 214 13.76 -2.50 -3.97
N PHE A 215 13.79 -3.82 -4.18
CA PHE A 215 13.46 -4.81 -3.16
C PHE A 215 14.40 -4.68 -1.95
N THR A 216 15.72 -4.66 -2.18
CA THR A 216 16.71 -4.50 -1.11
C THR A 216 16.49 -3.19 -0.37
N ALA A 217 16.33 -2.07 -1.10
CA ALA A 217 16.16 -0.76 -0.49
C ALA A 217 14.88 -0.67 0.36
N THR A 218 13.79 -1.29 -0.09
CA THR A 218 12.50 -1.28 0.60
C THR A 218 12.53 -2.13 1.86
N TRP A 219 12.98 -3.39 1.75
CA TRP A 219 12.82 -4.34 2.84
C TRP A 219 13.93 -4.27 3.89
N LYS A 220 15.17 -4.02 3.48
CA LYS A 220 16.29 -3.86 4.42
C LYS A 220 16.09 -2.65 5.35
N ASN A 221 15.50 -1.57 4.84
CA ASN A 221 15.31 -0.32 5.57
C ASN A 221 13.86 -0.14 6.03
N TYR A 222 13.08 -1.22 6.13
CA TYR A 222 11.66 -1.12 6.49
C TYR A 222 11.48 -0.47 7.87
N GLY A 223 12.31 -0.82 8.86
CA GLY A 223 12.28 -0.24 10.21
C GLY A 223 12.67 1.24 10.26
N ASP A 224 13.46 1.74 9.29
CA ASP A 224 13.82 3.16 9.22
C ASP A 224 12.63 4.02 8.76
N SER A 225 11.76 3.44 7.91
CA SER A 225 10.58 4.11 7.38
C SER A 225 9.30 3.82 8.17
N HIS A 226 9.30 2.76 8.98
CA HIS A 226 8.15 2.31 9.79
C HIS A 226 8.59 2.03 11.23
N THR A 227 8.34 2.99 12.12
CA THR A 227 8.71 2.87 13.54
C THR A 227 7.98 1.72 14.23
N GLY A 228 8.68 0.97 15.07
CA GLY A 228 8.10 -0.13 15.84
C GLY A 228 8.03 -1.46 15.10
N TYR A 229 8.75 -1.59 13.99
CA TYR A 229 8.96 -2.85 13.29
C TYR A 229 10.41 -3.29 13.41
N ASP A 230 10.61 -4.58 13.69
CA ASP A 230 11.91 -5.23 13.66
C ASP A 230 12.11 -5.88 12.28
N VAL A 231 13.33 -5.77 11.74
CA VAL A 231 13.68 -6.28 10.41
C VAL A 231 14.91 -7.18 10.52
N ASP A 232 14.73 -8.45 10.17
CA ASP A 232 15.80 -9.44 10.18
C ASP A 232 16.04 -10.01 8.78
N PRO A 233 17.29 -10.08 8.29
CA PRO A 233 17.59 -10.85 7.09
C PRO A 233 17.34 -12.34 7.33
N VAL A 234 16.82 -13.04 6.32
CA VAL A 234 16.55 -14.48 6.39
C VAL A 234 17.39 -15.19 5.33
N GLU A 235 18.26 -16.10 5.78
CA GLU A 235 19.08 -16.92 4.90
C GLU A 235 18.33 -18.18 4.43
N GLY A 236 18.72 -18.69 3.25
CA GLY A 236 18.22 -19.96 2.72
C GLY A 236 16.80 -19.94 2.16
N ILE A 237 16.28 -18.76 1.79
CA ILE A 237 15.01 -18.58 1.07
C ILE A 237 15.23 -17.55 -0.05
N GLY A 238 15.11 -17.99 -1.31
CA GLY A 238 15.42 -17.14 -2.47
C GLY A 238 16.88 -16.69 -2.52
N ASP A 239 17.14 -15.65 -3.30
CA ASP A 239 18.43 -14.95 -3.32
C ASP A 239 18.57 -13.98 -2.13
N GLU A 240 17.46 -13.42 -1.68
CA GLU A 240 17.40 -12.39 -0.64
C GLU A 240 16.03 -12.43 0.04
N ALA A 241 16.01 -12.39 1.38
CA ALA A 241 14.76 -12.36 2.12
C ALA A 241 14.88 -11.54 3.40
N TYR A 242 13.79 -10.89 3.79
CA TYR A 242 13.67 -10.11 5.01
C TYR A 242 12.38 -10.47 5.73
N LEU A 243 12.51 -10.69 7.04
CA LEU A 243 11.41 -10.88 7.95
C LEU A 243 11.16 -9.58 8.71
N VAL A 244 9.98 -9.00 8.49
CA VAL A 244 9.52 -7.81 9.20
C VAL A 244 8.50 -8.23 10.24
N THR A 245 8.67 -7.80 11.49
CA THR A 245 7.75 -8.17 12.57
C THR A 245 7.38 -7.00 13.46
N GLN A 246 6.23 -7.09 14.11
CA GLN A 246 5.80 -6.17 15.14
C GLN A 246 4.86 -6.89 16.12
N ASP A 247 5.06 -6.63 17.41
CA ASP A 247 4.14 -7.05 18.47
C ASP A 247 3.83 -5.88 19.40
N THR A 248 2.57 -5.45 19.41
CA THR A 248 2.07 -4.37 20.26
C THR A 248 1.24 -4.88 21.45
N THR A 249 1.24 -6.19 21.69
CA THR A 249 0.44 -6.86 22.73
C THR A 249 1.12 -6.89 24.11
N ASN A 250 2.38 -6.46 24.20
CA ASN A 250 3.20 -6.53 25.41
C ASN A 250 2.50 -5.95 26.66
N GLY A 251 2.11 -6.83 27.59
CA GLY A 251 1.49 -6.47 28.87
C GLY A 251 0.05 -5.95 28.77
N SER A 252 -0.60 -6.14 27.62
CA SER A 252 -1.93 -5.59 27.31
C SER A 252 -2.88 -6.69 26.84
N SER A 253 -4.19 -6.51 27.08
CA SER A 253 -5.25 -7.36 26.52
C SER A 253 -5.74 -6.89 25.15
N SER A 254 -5.08 -5.89 24.58
CA SER A 254 -5.31 -5.35 23.24
C SER A 254 -3.99 -5.05 22.53
N GLY A 255 -3.99 -5.10 21.21
CA GLY A 255 -2.83 -4.82 20.37
C GLY A 255 -2.93 -5.55 19.04
N SER A 256 -1.79 -5.77 18.41
CA SER A 256 -1.67 -6.49 17.15
C SER A 256 -0.36 -7.28 17.11
N ARG A 257 -0.39 -8.42 16.43
CA ARG A 257 0.80 -9.14 16.00
C ARG A 257 0.85 -9.11 14.49
N TYR A 258 2.01 -8.77 13.96
CA TYR A 258 2.26 -8.69 12.53
C TYR A 258 3.59 -9.34 12.20
N ALA A 259 3.61 -10.11 11.12
CA ALA A 259 4.84 -10.64 10.56
C ALA A 259 4.72 -10.73 9.04
N THR A 260 5.74 -10.30 8.31
CA THR A 260 5.81 -10.41 6.85
C THR A 260 7.16 -10.95 6.45
N LEU A 261 7.15 -12.03 5.67
CA LEU A 261 8.34 -12.53 5.01
C LEU A 261 8.29 -12.07 3.54
N ALA A 262 9.22 -11.19 3.19
CA ALA A 262 9.45 -10.76 1.82
C ALA A 262 10.66 -11.52 1.26
N VAL A 263 10.53 -12.07 0.05
CA VAL A 263 11.54 -12.87 -0.62
C VAL A 263 11.71 -12.37 -2.05
N ARG A 264 12.97 -12.33 -2.52
CA ARG A 264 13.33 -12.19 -3.93
C ARG A 264 14.12 -13.41 -4.38
N ASP A 265 13.75 -13.97 -5.52
CA ASP A 265 14.49 -15.07 -6.18
C ASP A 265 14.55 -14.77 -7.69
N GLY A 266 15.71 -14.28 -8.16
CA GLY A 266 15.83 -13.69 -9.50
C GLY A 266 14.98 -12.43 -9.65
N TRP A 267 14.17 -12.37 -10.71
CA TRP A 267 13.23 -11.28 -11.01
C TRP A 267 11.81 -11.57 -10.47
N VAL A 268 11.72 -12.39 -9.43
CA VAL A 268 10.46 -12.71 -8.74
C VAL A 268 10.52 -12.15 -7.34
N THR A 269 9.47 -11.44 -6.93
CA THR A 269 9.26 -11.07 -5.53
C THR A 269 8.02 -11.78 -5.00
N TYR A 270 8.13 -12.26 -3.77
CA TYR A 270 7.05 -12.95 -3.07
C TYR A 270 6.93 -12.41 -1.66
N MET A 271 5.70 -12.23 -1.20
CA MET A 271 5.41 -11.80 0.16
C MET A 271 4.35 -12.72 0.76
N MET A 272 4.56 -13.09 2.02
CA MET A 272 3.54 -13.70 2.88
C MET A 272 3.46 -12.89 4.17
N SER A 273 2.29 -12.31 4.43
CA SER A 273 2.03 -11.40 5.55
C SER A 273 0.93 -11.95 6.44
N TYR A 274 1.21 -12.06 7.73
CA TYR A 274 0.27 -12.42 8.78
C TYR A 274 -0.08 -11.17 9.61
N SER A 275 -1.36 -11.05 9.98
CA SER A 275 -1.79 -10.10 11.01
C SER A 275 -2.87 -10.69 11.90
N SER A 276 -2.81 -10.39 13.19
CA SER A 276 -3.90 -10.58 14.14
C SER A 276 -4.08 -9.32 14.98
N TYR A 277 -5.32 -9.08 15.37
CA TYR A 277 -5.72 -7.92 16.14
C TYR A 277 -6.42 -8.39 17.39
N LEU A 278 -5.97 -7.90 18.54
CA LEU A 278 -6.60 -8.17 19.82
C LEU A 278 -7.27 -6.91 20.31
N SER A 279 -8.54 -7.05 20.64
CA SER A 279 -9.33 -6.07 21.33
C SER A 279 -9.54 -6.52 22.77
N SER A 280 -9.81 -5.59 23.69
CA SER A 280 -10.21 -5.93 25.05
C SER A 280 -11.52 -6.73 25.11
N TYR A 281 -12.32 -6.73 24.03
CA TYR A 281 -13.63 -7.39 23.95
C TYR A 281 -13.56 -8.83 23.43
N ASP A 282 -12.44 -9.24 22.82
CA ASP A 282 -12.33 -10.57 22.23
C ASP A 282 -12.39 -11.65 23.31
N GLU A 283 -13.07 -12.76 23.04
CA GLU A 283 -13.10 -13.90 23.97
C GLU A 283 -11.76 -14.64 23.97
N ASP A 284 -11.08 -14.67 22.83
CA ASP A 284 -9.72 -15.19 22.69
C ASP A 284 -8.69 -14.08 22.92
N LYS A 285 -7.77 -14.32 23.86
CA LYS A 285 -6.66 -13.43 24.23
C LYS A 285 -5.30 -14.06 23.96
N ASP A 286 -5.26 -15.23 23.35
CA ASP A 286 -4.05 -16.01 23.17
C ASP A 286 -3.76 -16.19 21.67
N PRO A 287 -3.23 -15.14 21.03
CA PRO A 287 -2.76 -15.26 19.66
C PRO A 287 -1.47 -16.10 19.67
N PRO A 288 -1.17 -16.83 18.59
CA PRO A 288 0.06 -17.60 18.48
C PRO A 288 1.31 -16.75 18.72
N ALA A 289 2.32 -17.33 19.37
CA ALA A 289 3.57 -16.62 19.61
C ALA A 289 4.18 -16.17 18.26
N LEU A 290 4.79 -14.98 18.25
CA LEU A 290 5.39 -14.43 17.03
C LEU A 290 6.48 -15.37 16.45
N THR A 291 7.18 -16.10 17.32
CA THR A 291 8.16 -17.13 16.90
C THR A 291 7.51 -18.26 16.11
N ASP A 292 6.31 -18.69 16.49
CA ASP A 292 5.59 -19.76 15.78
C ASP A 292 5.10 -19.25 14.42
N VAL A 293 4.49 -18.06 14.39
CA VAL A 293 4.05 -17.40 13.16
C VAL A 293 5.20 -17.24 12.17
N THR A 294 6.35 -16.73 12.62
CA THR A 294 7.51 -16.54 11.74
C THR A 294 8.10 -17.87 11.25
N GLY A 295 7.99 -18.94 12.05
CA GLY A 295 8.32 -20.31 11.64
C GLY A 295 7.41 -20.80 10.52
N TRP A 296 6.09 -20.63 10.67
CA TRP A 296 5.08 -20.98 9.66
C TRP A 296 5.29 -20.19 8.37
N LEU A 297 5.49 -18.87 8.43
CA LEU A 297 5.79 -18.04 7.27
C LEU A 297 6.99 -18.57 6.49
N LYS A 298 8.08 -18.92 7.17
CA LYS A 298 9.30 -19.45 6.53
C LYS A 298 9.06 -20.81 5.88
N ALA A 299 8.35 -21.71 6.55
CA ALA A 299 8.06 -23.06 6.03
C ALA A 299 7.15 -22.98 4.79
N ASP A 300 6.03 -22.27 4.92
CA ASP A 300 5.01 -22.17 3.89
C ASP A 300 5.49 -21.36 2.68
N THR A 301 6.33 -20.34 2.90
CA THR A 301 6.98 -19.59 1.81
C THR A 301 7.92 -20.48 1.00
N LYS A 302 8.77 -21.29 1.65
CA LYS A 302 9.66 -22.23 0.95
C LYS A 302 8.85 -23.22 0.09
N SER A 303 7.84 -23.85 0.69
CA SER A 303 6.96 -24.79 0.01
C SER A 303 6.22 -24.13 -1.16
N THR A 304 5.69 -22.92 -0.97
CA THR A 304 5.03 -22.15 -2.03
C THR A 304 5.97 -21.87 -3.18
N LEU A 305 7.17 -21.33 -2.92
CA LEU A 305 8.13 -21.01 -3.97
C LEU A 305 8.56 -22.25 -4.75
N GLU A 306 8.77 -23.39 -4.10
CA GLU A 306 9.05 -24.67 -4.77
C GLU A 306 7.89 -25.10 -5.68
N ARG A 307 6.64 -25.00 -5.22
CA ARG A 307 5.44 -25.35 -6.00
C ARG A 307 5.22 -24.45 -7.21
N LEU A 308 5.67 -23.20 -7.17
CA LEU A 308 5.45 -22.22 -8.23
C LEU A 308 6.52 -22.25 -9.34
N LYS A 309 7.62 -22.99 -9.13
CA LYS A 309 8.61 -23.31 -10.18
C LYS A 309 8.08 -24.40 -11.10
N LYS A 310 8.31 -24.24 -12.40
CA LYS A 310 7.99 -25.20 -13.46
C LYS A 310 9.23 -25.91 -13.99
#